data_AF-A0A6I4IRZ3-F1
#
_entry.id   AF-A0A6I4IRZ3-F1
#
_cell.length_a   1.000
_cell.length_b   1.000
_cell.length_c   1.000
_cell.angle_alpha   90.00
_cell.angle_beta   90.00
_cell.angle_gamma   90.00
#
_symmetry.space_group_name_H-M   'P 1'
#
loop_
_entity.id
_entity.type
_entity.pdbx_description
1 polymer ?
#
loop_
_entity_poly.entity_id
_entity_poly.type
_entity_poly.pdbx_seq_one_letter_code
_entity_poly.pdbx_strand_id
1 'polypeptide(L)'
;MKEEINNEDFIKELMRKSHLESPSEGFTLQVMQQIEKEVVVRKLYTPLITKKMWLIITVLFAFFLSIAFYFLGNLETKNTTASLFQNVFQNSWDKLFLSIRFSKTLTFSLVLFFICSLLQMFFITSYFNRKTKL
;
A
#
# COMPACT_ATOMS: atom_id res chain seq x y z
N MET A 1 34.52 -34.53 -48.96
CA MET A 1 34.10 -33.13 -49.17
C MET A 1 33.32 -32.96 -50.49
N LYS A 2 32.29 -33.79 -50.73
CA LYS A 2 31.38 -33.65 -51.88
C LYS A 2 29.91 -33.97 -51.54
N GLU A 3 29.62 -34.48 -50.35
CA GLU A 3 28.26 -34.80 -49.89
C GLU A 3 27.54 -33.65 -49.18
N GLU A 4 28.24 -32.72 -48.52
CA GLU A 4 27.62 -31.63 -47.77
C GLU A 4 26.96 -30.57 -48.67
N ILE A 5 27.52 -30.32 -49.86
CA ILE A 5 27.05 -29.31 -50.81
C ILE A 5 25.61 -29.62 -51.29
N ASN A 6 25.28 -30.90 -51.44
CA ASN A 6 23.97 -31.31 -51.93
C ASN A 6 22.84 -31.09 -50.90
N ASN A 7 23.17 -31.07 -49.61
CA ASN A 7 22.17 -30.92 -48.55
C ASN A 7 21.79 -29.45 -48.31
N GLU A 8 22.76 -28.53 -48.36
CA GLU A 8 22.47 -27.11 -48.18
C GLU A 8 21.66 -26.54 -49.33
N ASP A 9 22.01 -26.89 -50.57
CA ASP A 9 21.27 -26.45 -51.75
C ASP A 9 19.85 -27.03 -51.77
N PHE A 10 19.68 -28.28 -51.33
CA PHE A 10 18.36 -28.89 -51.18
C PHE A 10 17.50 -28.23 -50.09
N ILE A 11 18.09 -27.90 -48.94
CA ILE A 11 17.39 -27.18 -47.85
C ILE A 11 17.00 -25.77 -48.31
N LYS A 12 17.87 -25.09 -49.05
CA LYS A 12 17.61 -23.74 -49.58
C LYS A 12 16.52 -23.76 -50.65
N GLU A 13 16.49 -24.78 -51.50
CA GLU A 13 15.43 -25.02 -52.49
C GLU A 13 14.08 -25.30 -51.79
N LEU A 14 14.08 -26.07 -50.70
CA LEU A 14 12.90 -26.33 -49.87
C LEU A 14 12.38 -25.05 -49.18
N MET A 15 13.27 -24.25 -48.58
CA MET A 15 12.90 -22.96 -47.98
C MET A 15 12.42 -21.94 -49.02
N ARG A 16 12.94 -21.99 -50.25
CA ARG A 16 12.48 -21.13 -51.35
C ARG A 16 11.12 -21.57 -51.89
N LYS A 17 10.82 -22.87 -51.88
CA LYS A 17 9.53 -23.43 -52.28
C LYS A 17 8.45 -23.31 -51.20
N SER A 18 8.82 -23.23 -49.93
CA SER A 18 7.88 -22.81 -48.90
C SER A 18 7.52 -21.35 -49.13
N HIS A 19 6.28 -21.09 -49.51
CA HIS A 19 5.74 -19.74 -49.54
C HIS A 19 5.93 -19.15 -48.14
N LEU A 20 6.67 -18.04 -48.03
CA LEU A 20 6.73 -17.31 -46.77
C LEU A 20 5.30 -16.90 -46.45
N GLU A 21 4.72 -17.48 -45.40
CA GLU A 21 3.41 -17.08 -44.91
C GLU A 21 3.50 -15.60 -44.55
N SER A 22 2.97 -14.75 -45.43
CA SER A 22 2.87 -13.33 -45.15
C SER A 22 1.79 -13.15 -44.09
N PRO A 23 2.04 -12.32 -43.07
CA PRO A 23 1.01 -12.02 -42.08
C PRO A 23 -0.26 -11.52 -42.79
N SER A 24 -1.41 -11.80 -42.19
CA SER A 24 -2.69 -11.32 -42.70
C SER A 24 -2.71 -9.79 -42.81
N GLU A 25 -3.52 -9.26 -43.72
CA GLU A 25 -3.70 -7.81 -43.83
C GLU A 25 -4.12 -7.23 -42.47
N GLY A 26 -3.35 -6.27 -41.98
CA GLY A 26 -3.60 -5.63 -40.68
C GLY A 26 -3.13 -6.41 -39.46
N PHE A 27 -2.34 -7.48 -39.59
CA PHE A 27 -1.75 -8.23 -38.47
C PHE A 27 -1.09 -7.32 -37.42
N THR A 28 -0.23 -6.40 -37.86
CA THR A 28 0.46 -5.46 -36.95
C THR A 28 -0.53 -4.58 -36.18
N LEU A 29 -1.62 -4.16 -36.82
CA LEU A 29 -2.65 -3.34 -36.20
C LEU A 29 -3.43 -4.13 -35.15
N GLN A 30 -3.78 -5.39 -35.43
CA GLN A 30 -4.45 -6.26 -34.47
C GLN A 30 -3.54 -6.59 -33.27
N VAL A 31 -2.26 -6.86 -33.52
CA VAL A 31 -1.27 -7.10 -32.46
C VAL A 31 -1.07 -5.85 -31.60
N MET A 32 -0.91 -4.67 -32.20
CA MET A 32 -0.79 -3.43 -31.43
C MET A 32 -2.05 -3.12 -30.62
N GLN A 33 -3.24 -3.34 -31.17
CA GLN A 33 -4.50 -3.17 -30.44
C GLN A 33 -4.61 -4.12 -29.24
N GLN A 34 -4.13 -5.36 -29.36
CA GLN A 34 -4.12 -6.32 -28.26
C GLN A 34 -3.12 -5.90 -27.17
N ILE A 35 -1.91 -5.47 -27.58
CA ILE A 35 -0.87 -4.99 -26.66
C ILE A 35 -1.34 -3.74 -25.90
N GLU A 36 -1.95 -2.77 -26.58
CA GLU A 36 -2.47 -1.57 -25.93
C GLU A 36 -3.55 -1.90 -24.89
N LYS A 37 -4.47 -2.83 -25.20
CA LYS A 37 -5.48 -3.29 -24.24
C LYS A 37 -4.85 -3.93 -23.01
N GLU A 38 -3.84 -4.78 -23.18
CA GLU A 38 -3.13 -5.40 -22.05
C GLU A 38 -2.31 -4.40 -21.22
N VAL A 39 -1.67 -3.41 -21.87
CA VAL A 39 -0.92 -2.34 -21.21
C VAL A 39 -1.85 -1.45 -20.39
N VAL A 40 -3.04 -1.12 -20.90
CA VAL A 40 -4.05 -0.32 -20.19
C VAL A 40 -4.59 -1.06 -18.97
N VAL A 41 -4.86 -2.37 -19.09
CA VAL A 41 -5.30 -3.20 -17.96
C VAL A 41 -4.22 -3.28 -16.87
N ARG A 42 -2.94 -3.35 -17.25
CA ARG A 42 -1.81 -3.37 -16.30
C ARG A 42 -1.55 -1.99 -15.66
N LYS A 43 -1.99 -0.89 -16.28
CA LYS A 43 -1.87 0.49 -15.77
C LYS A 43 -3.05 0.97 -14.92
N LEU A 44 -3.99 0.10 -14.54
CA LEU A 44 -5.04 0.48 -13.59
C LEU A 44 -4.43 0.74 -12.21
N TYR A 45 -4.11 2.01 -12.00
CA TYR A 45 -3.57 2.55 -10.78
C TYR A 45 -4.55 2.33 -9.63
N THR A 46 -4.28 1.32 -8.83
CA THR A 46 -4.94 1.11 -7.54
C THR A 46 -4.17 1.90 -6.49
N PRO A 47 -4.80 2.85 -5.79
CA PRO A 47 -4.13 3.55 -4.71
C PRO A 47 -3.74 2.54 -3.63
N LEU A 48 -2.46 2.51 -3.25
CA LEU A 48 -1.92 1.59 -2.23
C LEU A 48 -2.73 1.62 -0.93
N ILE A 49 -3.29 2.79 -0.59
CA ILE A 49 -4.22 2.98 0.52
C ILE A 49 -5.48 3.64 -0.03
N THR A 50 -6.59 2.89 0.02
CA THR A 50 -7.93 3.40 -0.29
C THR A 50 -8.29 4.54 0.68
N LYS A 51 -9.05 5.55 0.22
CA LYS A 51 -9.51 6.68 1.05
C LYS A 51 -10.19 6.24 2.36
N LYS A 52 -10.85 5.07 2.37
CA LYS A 52 -11.46 4.44 3.55
C LYS A 52 -10.43 4.08 4.63
N MET A 53 -9.25 3.58 4.23
CA MET A 53 -8.19 3.22 5.17
C MET A 53 -7.53 4.46 5.81
N TRP A 54 -7.48 5.57 5.09
CA TRP A 54 -7.06 6.85 5.68
C TRP A 54 -7.97 7.31 6.82
N LEU A 55 -9.29 7.15 6.66
CA LEU A 55 -10.25 7.47 7.72
C LEU A 55 -10.02 6.58 8.96
N ILE A 56 -9.80 5.28 8.75
CA ILE A 56 -9.52 4.32 9.84
C ILE A 56 -8.25 4.73 10.60
N ILE A 57 -7.18 5.09 9.90
CA ILE A 57 -5.91 5.53 10.51
C ILE A 57 -6.13 6.78 11.37
N THR A 58 -6.86 7.77 10.86
CA THR A 58 -7.17 9.00 11.61
C THR A 58 -7.99 8.73 12.88
N VAL A 59 -9.00 7.87 12.78
CA VAL A 59 -9.83 7.48 13.95
C VAL A 59 -8.99 6.76 14.99
N LEU A 60 -8.14 5.82 14.56
CA LEU A 60 -7.29 5.06 15.47
C LEU A 60 -6.26 5.99 16.15
N PHE A 61 -5.69 6.93 15.40
CA PHE A 61 -4.79 7.94 15.93
C PHE A 61 -5.47 8.81 17.00
N ALA A 62 -6.66 9.33 16.72
CA ALA A 62 -7.42 10.13 17.67
C ALA A 62 -7.76 9.33 18.95
N PHE A 63 -8.09 8.04 18.81
CA PHE A 63 -8.36 7.16 19.95
C PHE A 63 -7.13 6.97 20.84
N PHE A 64 -5.96 6.68 20.25
CA PHE A 64 -4.70 6.59 20.99
C PHE A 64 -4.33 7.90 21.68
N LEU A 65 -4.55 9.04 21.02
CA LEU A 65 -4.30 10.35 21.59
C LEU A 65 -5.18 10.63 22.82
N SER A 66 -6.47 10.28 22.74
CA SER A 66 -7.41 10.39 23.87
C SER A 66 -6.98 9.54 25.06
N ILE A 67 -6.52 8.30 24.83
CA ILE A 67 -6.02 7.43 25.90
C ILE A 67 -4.76 8.03 26.54
N ALA A 68 -3.82 8.48 25.71
CA ALA A 68 -2.59 9.12 26.20
C ALA A 68 -2.91 10.37 27.05
N PHE A 69 -3.87 11.19 26.59
CA PHE A 69 -4.31 12.38 27.32
C PHE A 69 -5.02 12.03 28.63
N TYR A 70 -5.85 10.99 28.66
CA TYR A 70 -6.50 10.51 29.89
C TYR A 70 -5.49 10.03 30.95
N PHE A 71 -4.46 9.28 30.53
CA PHE A 71 -3.39 8.85 31.43
C PHE A 71 -2.52 10.02 31.92
N LEU A 72 -2.33 11.06 31.10
CA LEU A 72 -1.57 12.25 31.46
C LEU A 72 -2.37 13.20 32.37
N GLY A 73 -3.66 13.39 32.11
CA GLY A 73 -4.55 14.32 32.82
C GLY A 73 -4.91 13.89 34.24
N ASN A 74 -4.68 12.62 34.61
CA ASN A 74 -4.84 12.15 35.99
C ASN A 74 -3.73 12.64 36.94
N LEU A 75 -2.77 13.47 36.47
CA LEU A 75 -1.69 13.92 37.34
C LEU A 75 -2.05 15.09 38.24
N GLU A 76 -2.70 16.13 37.74
CA GLU A 76 -2.97 17.33 38.54
C GLU A 76 -4.17 18.07 37.96
N THR A 77 -5.35 17.98 38.59
CA THR A 77 -6.31 19.09 38.73
C THR A 77 -7.61 18.64 39.40
N LYS A 78 -7.71 19.02 40.67
CA LYS A 78 -8.96 19.18 41.40
C LYS A 78 -9.64 20.47 40.91
N ASN A 79 -10.01 20.59 39.63
CA ASN A 79 -10.67 21.79 39.07
C ASN A 79 -11.84 21.41 38.14
N THR A 80 -13.01 21.21 38.75
CA THR A 80 -14.40 21.63 38.44
C THR A 80 -14.88 21.93 37.00
N THR A 81 -14.30 21.43 35.90
CA THR A 81 -14.91 21.64 34.55
C THR A 81 -14.92 20.43 33.61
N ALA A 82 -14.62 19.21 34.08
CA ALA A 82 -14.53 18.02 33.23
C ALA A 82 -15.75 17.07 33.28
N SER A 83 -16.96 17.56 33.57
CA SER A 83 -18.09 16.68 33.98
C SER A 83 -18.76 15.86 32.88
N LEU A 84 -18.54 16.11 31.59
CA LEU A 84 -19.27 15.39 30.54
C LEU A 84 -18.53 14.16 29.97
N PHE A 85 -17.20 14.17 29.95
CA PHE A 85 -16.42 13.03 29.43
C PHE A 85 -15.93 12.09 30.53
N GLN A 86 -15.73 12.57 31.75
CA GLN A 86 -15.28 11.73 32.87
C GLN A 86 -16.33 10.68 33.26
N ASN A 87 -17.60 11.07 33.42
CA ASN A 87 -18.62 10.15 33.94
C ASN A 87 -18.94 8.94 33.04
N VAL A 88 -18.75 9.05 31.71
CA VAL A 88 -19.06 7.95 30.78
C VAL A 88 -17.93 6.92 30.69
N PHE A 89 -16.67 7.34 30.85
CA PHE A 89 -15.50 6.45 30.73
C PHE A 89 -15.03 5.85 32.07
N GLN A 90 -15.27 6.55 33.17
CA GLN A 90 -14.61 6.26 34.45
C GLN A 90 -15.17 5.02 35.18
N ASN A 91 -16.42 4.62 34.95
CA ASN A 91 -17.02 3.56 35.79
C ASN A 91 -16.71 2.12 35.36
N SER A 92 -16.27 1.88 34.12
CA SER A 92 -16.05 0.53 33.57
C SER A 92 -14.61 0.28 33.10
N TRP A 93 -13.92 1.29 32.57
CA TRP A 93 -12.57 1.13 32.03
C TRP A 93 -11.48 1.15 33.11
N ASP A 94 -11.72 1.88 34.20
CA ASP A 94 -10.79 1.96 35.33
C ASP A 94 -10.51 0.56 35.89
N LYS A 95 -11.54 -0.30 36.04
CA LYS A 95 -11.34 -1.67 36.58
C LYS A 95 -10.47 -2.57 35.71
N LEU A 96 -10.47 -2.38 34.39
CA LEU A 96 -9.68 -3.20 33.46
C LEU A 96 -8.23 -2.69 33.34
N PHE A 97 -8.00 -1.39 33.46
CA PHE A 97 -6.68 -0.78 33.32
C PHE A 97 -5.96 -0.51 34.66
N LEU A 98 -6.65 -0.51 35.80
CA LEU A 98 -6.07 -0.28 37.13
C LEU A 98 -5.05 -1.35 37.55
N SER A 99 -5.11 -2.56 36.98
CA SER A 99 -4.16 -3.63 37.29
C SER A 99 -2.78 -3.40 36.66
N ILE A 100 -2.70 -2.61 35.58
CA ILE A 100 -1.46 -2.43 34.82
C ILE A 100 -0.92 -1.02 35.04
N ARG A 101 0.00 -0.88 36.01
CA ARG A 101 0.77 0.36 36.21
C ARG A 101 1.82 0.50 35.12
N PHE A 102 1.53 1.26 34.08
CA PHE A 102 2.57 1.72 33.15
C PHE A 102 3.36 2.89 33.75
N SER A 103 4.68 2.84 33.59
CA SER A 103 5.54 4.00 33.89
C SER A 103 5.28 5.11 32.88
N LYS A 104 5.27 6.36 33.34
CA LYS A 104 5.04 7.55 32.49
C LYS A 104 5.99 7.59 31.29
N THR A 105 7.25 7.21 31.51
CA THR A 105 8.28 7.16 30.46
C THR A 105 7.94 6.13 29.39
N LEU A 106 7.38 4.97 29.78
CA LEU A 106 6.95 3.94 28.82
C LEU A 106 5.76 4.40 27.99
N THR A 107 4.76 5.04 28.62
CA THR A 107 3.61 5.59 27.90
C THR A 107 4.03 6.64 26.87
N PHE A 108 4.91 7.57 27.26
CA PHE A 108 5.43 8.59 26.34
C PHE A 108 6.22 7.97 25.19
N SER A 109 7.09 7.00 25.48
CA SER A 109 7.87 6.30 24.47
C SER A 109 6.98 5.54 23.47
N LEU A 110 5.91 4.90 23.93
CA LEU A 110 4.97 4.18 23.07
C LEU A 110 4.19 5.13 22.15
N VAL A 111 3.71 6.25 22.69
CA VAL A 111 3.00 7.27 21.90
C VAL A 111 3.92 7.86 20.84
N LEU A 112 5.15 8.23 21.21
CA LEU A 112 6.15 8.74 20.28
C LEU A 112 6.47 7.71 19.19
N PHE A 113 6.72 6.46 19.57
CA PHE A 113 6.99 5.37 18.64
C PHE A 113 5.85 5.15 17.64
N PHE A 114 4.60 5.21 18.11
CA PHE A 114 3.42 5.09 17.27
C PHE A 114 3.31 6.25 16.27
N ILE A 115 3.53 7.49 16.71
CA ILE A 115 3.56 8.68 15.83
C ILE A 115 4.64 8.53 14.75
N CYS A 116 5.86 8.13 15.14
CA CYS A 116 6.95 7.90 14.20
C CYS A 116 6.63 6.80 13.18
N SER A 117 5.99 5.72 13.62
CA SER A 117 5.58 4.61 12.75
C SER A 117 4.55 5.07 11.72
N LEU A 118 3.57 5.89 12.11
CA LEU A 118 2.61 6.50 11.19
C LEU A 118 3.28 7.44 10.19
N LEU A 119 4.23 8.25 10.65
CA LEU A 119 5.00 9.15 9.79
C LEU A 119 5.80 8.35 8.74
N GLN A 120 6.45 7.26 9.16
CA GLN A 120 7.17 6.35 8.26
C GLN A 120 6.24 5.72 7.22
N MET A 121 5.06 5.26 7.64
CA MET A 121 4.05 4.69 6.75
C MET A 121 3.55 5.73 5.72
N PHE A 122 3.32 6.96 6.16
CA PHE A 122 2.95 8.09 5.30
C PHE A 122 4.04 8.41 4.27
N PHE A 123 5.29 8.47 4.70
CA PHE A 123 6.42 8.78 3.82
C PHE A 123 6.60 7.73 2.72
N ILE A 124 6.55 6.44 3.07
CA ILE A 124 6.66 5.33 2.12
C ILE A 124 5.54 5.37 1.09
N THR A 125 4.31 5.58 1.56
CA THR A 125 3.14 5.66 0.68
C THR A 125 3.27 6.85 -0.26
N SER A 126 3.69 8.02 0.24
CA SER A 126 3.91 9.23 -0.54
C SER A 126 5.00 9.06 -1.62
N TYR A 127 6.11 8.39 -1.28
CA TYR A 127 7.19 8.11 -2.22
C TYR A 127 6.75 7.18 -3.36
N PHE A 128 6.08 6.07 -3.04
CA PHE A 128 5.56 5.16 -4.06
C PHE A 128 4.54 5.84 -4.97
N ASN A 129 3.67 6.68 -4.40
CA ASN A 129 2.66 7.41 -5.17
C ASN A 129 3.24 8.34 -6.24
N ARG A 130 4.44 8.88 -6.00
CA ARG A 130 5.17 9.73 -6.94
C ARG A 130 5.82 8.93 -8.06
N LYS A 131 6.39 7.76 -7.75
CA LYS A 131 7.05 6.88 -8.72
C LYS A 131 6.07 6.25 -9.71
N THR A 132 4.85 5.97 -9.27
CA THR A 132 3.81 5.32 -10.09
C THR A 132 3.01 6.27 -10.99
N LYS A 133 3.27 7.59 -10.92
CA LYS A 133 2.64 8.61 -11.78
C LYS A 133 3.49 9.00 -13.00
N LEU A 134 4.71 8.49 -13.10
CA LEU A 134 5.59 8.54 -14.28
C LEU A 134 5.32 7.30 -15.15
#